data_AF-A0AAU0UR42-F1
#
_entry.id   AF-A0AAU0UR42-F1
#
_cell.length_a   1.000
_cell.length_b   1.000
_cell.length_c   1.000
_cell.angle_alpha   90.00
_cell.angle_beta   90.00
_cell.angle_gamma   90.00
#
_symmetry.space_group_name_H-M   'P 1'
#
loop_
_entity.id
_entity.type
_entity.pdbx_description
1 polymer ?
#
loop_
_entity_poly.entity_id
_entity_poly.type
_entity_poly.pdbx_seq_one_letter_code
_entity_poly.pdbx_strand_id
1 'polypeptide(L)'
;MVDKKVIQRKLQKMKQYLGELATFADLSFEEYVNNFQNRRTVERLIQLIVDVAIDINAHTVVDAGNPPPQDSYDSFIQGAKLNMFSLDFANKIAPSTGERNIIVHEYEQIDDGVVIAA
;
A
#
# COMPACT_ATOMS: atom_id res chain seq x y z
N MET A 1 17.47 -18.47 -2.98
CA MET A 1 16.78 -18.35 -4.29
C MET A 1 15.31 -18.18 -4.01
N VAL A 2 14.79 -16.99 -4.28
CA VAL A 2 13.39 -16.66 -4.00
C VAL A 2 12.42 -17.40 -4.92
N ASP A 3 11.30 -17.81 -4.34
CA ASP A 3 10.20 -18.44 -5.09
C ASP A 3 9.37 -17.36 -5.82
N LYS A 4 9.55 -17.27 -7.14
CA LYS A 4 8.75 -16.40 -8.03
C LYS A 4 7.24 -16.58 -7.83
N LYS A 5 6.78 -17.76 -7.39
CA LYS A 5 5.36 -18.01 -7.09
C LYS A 5 4.86 -17.22 -5.89
N VAL A 6 5.73 -16.82 -4.95
CA VAL A 6 5.34 -15.95 -3.82
C VAL A 6 4.98 -14.56 -4.34
N ILE A 7 5.85 -13.94 -5.13
CA ILE A 7 5.59 -12.62 -5.72
C ILE A 7 4.37 -12.65 -6.64
N GLN A 8 4.22 -13.67 -7.48
CA GLN A 8 3.04 -13.82 -8.34
C GLN A 8 1.74 -13.88 -7.55
N ARG A 9 1.70 -14.65 -6.46
CA ARG A 9 0.51 -14.70 -5.57
C ARG A 9 0.23 -13.36 -4.91
N LYS A 10 1.27 -12.63 -4.49
CA LYS A 10 1.13 -11.29 -3.91
C LYS A 10 0.57 -10.29 -4.93
N LEU A 11 1.10 -10.28 -6.16
CA LEU A 11 0.58 -9.44 -7.24
C LEU A 11 -0.88 -9.76 -7.60
N GLN A 12 -1.27 -11.03 -7.60
CA GLN A 12 -2.66 -11.43 -7.80
C GLN A 12 -3.58 -10.87 -6.69
N LYS A 13 -3.16 -10.96 -5.43
CA LYS A 13 -3.90 -10.37 -4.30
C LYS A 13 -3.99 -8.84 -4.41
N MET A 14 -2.89 -8.17 -4.75
CA MET A 14 -2.88 -6.72 -4.96
C MET A 14 -3.88 -6.31 -6.05
N LYS A 15 -3.92 -7.05 -7.17
CA LYS A 15 -4.89 -6.79 -8.24
C LYS A 15 -6.33 -6.97 -7.77
N GLN A 16 -6.61 -7.98 -6.93
CA GLN A 16 -7.93 -8.18 -6.35
C GLN A 16 -8.33 -6.99 -5.46
N TYR A 17 -7.46 -6.58 -4.52
CA TYR A 17 -7.75 -5.48 -3.61
C TYR A 17 -7.92 -4.14 -4.35
N LEU A 18 -7.12 -3.89 -5.40
CA LEU A 18 -7.32 -2.72 -6.26
C LEU A 18 -8.67 -2.76 -6.99
N GLY A 19 -9.10 -3.95 -7.42
CA GLY A 19 -10.43 -4.14 -8.02
C GLY A 19 -11.57 -3.88 -7.04
N GLU A 20 -11.43 -4.32 -5.78
CA GLU A 20 -12.38 -4.04 -4.70
C GLU A 20 -12.38 -2.54 -4.35
N LEU A 21 -11.21 -1.90 -4.26
CA LEU A 21 -11.12 -0.46 -3.97
C LEU A 21 -11.75 0.39 -5.08
N ALA A 22 -11.59 -0.01 -6.34
CA ALA A 22 -12.17 0.69 -7.48
C ALA A 22 -13.71 0.76 -7.44
N THR A 23 -14.40 -0.14 -6.72
CA THR A 23 -15.87 -0.05 -6.57
C THR A 23 -16.32 1.11 -5.68
N PHE A 24 -15.40 1.76 -4.98
CA PHE A 24 -15.65 2.90 -4.11
C PHE A 24 -15.20 4.23 -4.74
N ALA A 25 -14.61 4.21 -5.94
CA ALA A 25 -14.02 5.39 -6.59
C ALA A 25 -15.04 6.49 -6.93
N ASP A 26 -16.31 6.14 -7.12
CA ASP A 26 -17.38 7.08 -7.45
C ASP A 26 -18.14 7.59 -6.21
N LEU A 27 -17.75 7.16 -4.99
CA LEU A 27 -18.38 7.68 -3.78
C LEU A 27 -18.06 9.16 -3.60
N SER A 28 -19.09 9.95 -3.32
CA SER A 28 -18.88 11.29 -2.79
C SER A 28 -18.34 11.24 -1.36
N PHE A 29 -17.65 12.30 -0.95
CA PHE A 29 -17.19 12.46 0.43
C PHE A 29 -18.33 12.30 1.45
N GLU A 30 -19.52 12.82 1.15
CA GLU A 30 -20.69 12.72 2.03
C GLU A 30 -21.19 11.27 2.16
N GLU A 31 -21.26 10.51 1.06
CA GLU A 31 -21.64 9.09 1.09
C GLU A 31 -20.61 8.23 1.82
N TYR A 32 -19.33 8.60 1.76
CA TYR A 32 -18.26 7.95 2.47
C TYR A 32 -18.33 8.21 3.98
N VAL A 33 -18.37 9.48 4.41
CA VAL A 33 -18.35 9.84 5.84
C VAL A 33 -19.62 9.39 6.56
N ASN A 34 -20.77 9.36 5.88
CA ASN A 34 -22.03 8.94 6.49
C ASN A 34 -22.24 7.41 6.53
N ASN A 35 -21.33 6.62 5.96
CA ASN A 35 -21.40 5.16 5.99
C ASN A 35 -20.11 4.54 6.55
N PHE A 36 -20.15 4.15 7.84
CA PHE A 36 -19.00 3.55 8.51
C PHE A 36 -18.51 2.25 7.83
N GLN A 37 -19.38 1.49 7.17
CA GLN A 37 -18.98 0.27 6.47
C GLN A 37 -18.15 0.60 5.22
N ASN A 38 -18.52 1.65 4.49
CA ASN A 38 -17.73 2.14 3.36
C ASN A 38 -16.34 2.58 3.84
N ARG A 39 -16.29 3.41 4.89
CA ARG A 39 -15.01 3.86 5.48
C ARG A 39 -14.10 2.71 5.89
N ARG A 40 -14.61 1.83 6.76
CA ARG A 40 -13.81 0.70 7.26
C ARG A 40 -13.39 -0.25 6.14
N THR A 41 -14.20 -0.39 5.09
CA THR A 41 -13.81 -1.17 3.90
C THR A 41 -12.67 -0.52 3.13
N VAL A 42 -12.78 0.77 2.81
CA VAL A 42 -11.74 1.53 2.09
C VAL A 42 -10.42 1.57 2.88
N GLU A 43 -10.49 1.91 4.17
CA GLU A 43 -9.35 1.89 5.09
C GLU A 43 -8.62 0.53 5.05
N ARG A 44 -9.38 -0.57 5.13
CA ARG A 44 -8.83 -1.92 5.09
C ARG A 44 -8.20 -2.26 3.74
N LEU A 45 -8.81 -1.83 2.64
CA LEU A 45 -8.27 -2.05 1.30
C LEU A 45 -6.96 -1.31 1.09
N ILE A 46 -6.87 -0.04 1.50
CA ILE A 46 -5.62 0.74 1.47
C ILE A 46 -4.54 0.04 2.28
N GLN A 47 -4.85 -0.37 3.51
CA GLN A 47 -3.90 -1.12 4.34
C GLN A 47 -3.37 -2.36 3.61
N LEU A 48 -4.28 -3.19 3.06
CA LEU A 48 -3.93 -4.44 2.39
C LEU A 48 -3.07 -4.21 1.14
N ILE A 49 -3.37 -3.18 0.35
CA ILE A 49 -2.61 -2.83 -0.86
C ILE A 49 -1.18 -2.42 -0.48
N VAL A 50 -1.05 -1.51 0.49
CA VAL A 50 0.25 -1.00 0.94
C VAL A 50 1.08 -2.12 1.57
N ASP A 51 0.49 -2.98 2.40
CA ASP A 51 1.17 -4.14 3.00
C ASP A 51 1.73 -5.09 1.94
N VAL A 52 0.93 -5.41 0.93
CA VAL A 52 1.38 -6.31 -0.15
C VAL A 52 2.49 -5.66 -0.98
N ALA A 53 2.45 -4.34 -1.19
CA ALA A 53 3.51 -3.61 -1.88
C ALA A 53 4.83 -3.65 -1.08
N ILE A 54 4.79 -3.37 0.22
CA ILE A 54 5.95 -3.45 1.13
C ILE A 54 6.54 -4.86 1.11
N ASP A 55 5.70 -5.89 1.21
CA ASP A 55 6.12 -7.28 1.17
C ASP A 55 6.82 -7.64 -0.15
N ILE A 56 6.29 -7.18 -1.29
CA ILE A 56 6.91 -7.41 -2.61
C ILE A 56 8.27 -6.72 -2.66
N ASN A 57 8.34 -5.44 -2.25
CA ASN A 57 9.56 -4.65 -2.26
C ASN A 57 10.65 -5.29 -1.39
N ALA A 58 10.35 -5.58 -0.12
CA ALA A 58 11.30 -6.19 0.82
C ALA A 58 11.79 -7.54 0.31
N HIS A 59 10.89 -8.34 -0.25
CA HIS A 59 11.22 -9.65 -0.81
C HIS A 59 12.15 -9.55 -2.03
N THR A 60 11.93 -8.58 -2.92
CA THR A 60 12.81 -8.35 -4.07
C THR A 60 14.17 -7.80 -3.64
N VAL A 61 14.21 -6.91 -2.64
CA VAL A 61 15.45 -6.35 -2.09
C VAL A 61 16.36 -7.43 -1.52
N VAL A 62 15.80 -8.33 -0.71
CA VAL A 62 16.54 -9.45 -0.12
C VAL A 62 16.98 -10.46 -1.17
N ASP A 63 16.16 -10.75 -2.20
CA ASP A 63 16.57 -11.66 -3.29
C ASP A 63 17.75 -11.12 -4.09
N ALA A 64 17.83 -9.81 -4.26
CA ALA A 64 18.94 -9.14 -4.92
C ALA A 64 20.24 -9.16 -4.09
N GLY A 65 20.25 -9.80 -2.91
CA GLY A 65 21.41 -9.92 -2.03
C GLY A 65 21.66 -8.70 -1.13
N ASN A 66 20.70 -7.77 -1.07
CA ASN A 66 20.80 -6.60 -0.20
C ASN A 66 20.23 -6.90 1.19
N PRO A 67 20.63 -6.13 2.22
CA PRO A 67 19.95 -6.16 3.51
C PRO A 67 18.46 -5.84 3.37
N PRO A 68 17.59 -6.36 4.25
CA PRO A 68 16.19 -5.98 4.26
C PRO A 68 16.03 -4.46 4.46
N PRO A 69 14.96 -3.85 3.91
CA PRO A 69 14.68 -2.43 4.15
C PRO A 69 14.56 -2.11 5.65
N GLN A 70 14.95 -0.90 6.04
CA GLN A 70 14.93 -0.49 7.45
C GLN A 70 13.50 -0.33 7.99
N ASP A 71 12.59 0.12 7.12
CA ASP A 71 11.17 0.30 7.41
C ASP A 71 10.34 0.22 6.13
N SER A 72 9.02 0.41 6.27
CA SER A 72 8.07 0.39 5.16
C SER A 72 8.38 1.44 4.08
N TYR A 73 8.81 2.65 4.47
CA TYR A 73 9.12 3.73 3.54
C TYR A 73 10.37 3.39 2.73
N ASP A 74 11.44 2.96 3.42
CA ASP A 74 12.70 2.53 2.81
C ASP A 74 12.47 1.36 1.84
N SER A 75 11.47 0.50 2.05
CA SER A 75 11.14 -0.58 1.11
C SER A 75 10.93 -0.08 -0.32
N PHE A 76 10.24 1.05 -0.49
CA PHE A 76 10.01 1.65 -1.81
C PHE A 76 11.28 2.28 -2.37
N ILE A 77 12.07 2.96 -1.53
CA ILE A 77 13.34 3.58 -1.95
C ILE A 77 14.35 2.52 -2.41
N GLN A 78 14.48 1.41 -1.68
CA GLN A 78 15.33 0.29 -2.07
C GLN A 78 14.81 -0.41 -3.33
N GLY A 79 13.49 -0.56 -3.48
CA GLY A 79 12.88 -1.10 -4.70
C GLY A 79 13.22 -0.25 -5.95
N ALA A 80 13.20 1.08 -5.82
CA ALA A 80 13.60 1.98 -6.90
C ALA A 80 15.08 1.89 -7.25
N LYS A 81 15.97 1.74 -6.25
CA LYS A 81 17.41 1.50 -6.47
C LYS A 81 17.69 0.22 -7.26
N LEU A 82 16.78 -0.77 -7.16
CA LEU A 82 16.79 -2.00 -7.95
C LEU A 82 16.09 -1.88 -9.31
N ASN A 83 15.69 -0.68 -9.72
CA ASN A 83 14.98 -0.41 -10.97
C ASN A 83 13.63 -1.15 -11.10
N MET A 84 12.96 -1.49 -9.99
CA MET A 84 11.60 -2.04 -10.04
C MET A 84 10.59 -1.01 -10.57
N PHE A 85 10.82 0.26 -10.24
CA PHE A 85 10.07 1.44 -10.66
C PHE A 85 10.97 2.68 -10.52
N SER A 86 10.54 3.83 -11.05
CA SER A 86 11.33 5.06 -10.97
C SER A 86 11.41 5.59 -9.53
N LEU A 87 12.49 6.32 -9.23
CA LEU A 87 12.62 7.01 -7.94
C LEU A 87 11.54 8.10 -7.76
N ASP A 88 11.10 8.74 -8.84
CA ASP A 88 9.97 9.70 -8.81
C ASP A 88 8.68 9.02 -8.33
N PHE A 89 8.36 7.83 -8.87
CA PHE A 89 7.22 7.05 -8.40
C PHE A 89 7.40 6.63 -6.94
N ALA A 90 8.59 6.15 -6.56
CA ALA A 90 8.89 5.74 -5.20
C ALA A 90 8.65 6.87 -4.19
N ASN A 91 9.12 8.08 -4.49
CA ASN A 91 8.92 9.24 -3.62
C ASN A 91 7.45 9.66 -3.50
N LYS A 92 6.63 9.40 -4.52
CA LYS A 92 5.18 9.67 -4.49
C LYS A 92 4.40 8.63 -3.70
N ILE A 93 4.78 7.36 -3.81
CA ILE A 93 4.03 6.25 -3.20
C ILE A 93 4.50 5.93 -1.77
N ALA A 94 5.79 6.12 -1.45
CA ALA A 94 6.33 5.79 -0.12
C ALA A 94 5.59 6.48 1.05
N PRO A 95 5.09 7.74 0.93
CA PRO A 95 4.24 8.36 1.95
C PRO A 95 2.97 7.57 2.31
N SER A 96 2.44 6.72 1.41
CA SER A 96 1.26 5.89 1.69
C SER A 96 1.48 4.90 2.85
N THR A 97 2.74 4.64 3.21
CA THR A 97 3.09 3.82 4.38
C THR A 97 2.76 4.52 5.69
N GLY A 98 2.82 5.86 5.74
CA GLY A 98 2.38 6.67 6.87
C GLY A 98 0.87 6.62 7.04
N GLU A 99 0.11 6.85 5.97
CA GLU A 99 -1.36 6.78 5.98
C GLU A 99 -1.86 5.41 6.46
N ARG A 100 -1.26 4.33 5.93
CA ARG A 100 -1.53 2.97 6.39
C ARG A 100 -1.24 2.79 7.88
N ASN A 101 -0.18 3.40 8.41
CA ASN A 101 0.16 3.29 9.83
C ASN A 101 -0.86 4.00 10.72
N ILE A 102 -1.36 5.16 10.30
CA ILE A 102 -2.44 5.87 11.01
C ILE A 102 -3.70 5.00 11.04
N ILE A 103 -4.11 4.43 9.90
CA ILE A 103 -5.26 3.52 9.80
C ILE A 103 -5.15 2.33 10.76
N VAL A 104 -3.95 1.74 10.87
CA VAL A 104 -3.75 0.50 11.65
C VAL A 104 -3.62 0.74 13.14
N HIS A 105 -2.90 1.79 13.53
CA HIS A 105 -2.54 2.03 14.92
C HIS A 105 -3.43 3.07 15.60
N GLU A 106 -4.19 3.86 14.83
CA GLU A 106 -5.09 4.91 15.32
C GLU A 106 -4.43 5.84 16.36
N TYR A 107 -3.11 6.06 16.26
CA TYR A 107 -2.37 6.96 17.16
C TYR A 107 -2.63 8.44 16.86
N GLU A 108 -3.14 8.72 15.66
CA GLU A 108 -3.65 10.00 15.19
C GLU A 108 -5.07 9.81 14.63
N GLN A 109 -5.83 10.89 14.55
CA GLN A 109 -7.16 10.85 13.94
C GLN A 109 -7.03 10.59 12.43
N ILE A 110 -7.77 9.62 11.92
CA ILE A 110 -7.86 9.36 10.48
C ILE A 110 -8.50 10.57 9.79
N ASP A 111 -7.82 11.12 8.79
CA ASP A 111 -8.36 12.15 7.91
C ASP A 111 -9.10 11.51 6.73
N ASP A 112 -10.42 11.44 6.86
CA ASP A 112 -11.32 10.89 5.85
C ASP A 112 -11.20 11.58 4.47
N GLY A 113 -10.76 12.85 4.43
CA GLY A 113 -10.52 13.58 3.19
C GLY A 113 -9.28 13.07 2.45
N VAL A 114 -8.24 12.68 3.19
CA VAL A 114 -7.04 12.04 2.62
C VAL A 114 -7.36 10.62 2.16
N VAL A 115 -8.13 9.86 2.95
CA VAL A 115 -8.46 8.46 2.65
C VAL A 115 -9.28 8.30 1.36
N ILE A 116 -10.28 9.15 1.12
CA ILE A 116 -11.08 9.06 -0.12
C ILE A 116 -10.37 9.62 -1.35
N ALA A 117 -9.35 10.47 -1.16
CA ALA A 117 -8.58 11.06 -2.26
C ALA A 117 -7.44 10.16 -2.75
N ALA A 118 -7.12 9.08 -2.01
CA ALA A 118 -6.05 8.13 -2.29
C ALA A 118 -6.45 7.05 -3.31
#